data_AF-A0A918H1G4-F1
#
_entry.id   AF-A0A918H1G4-F1
#
_cell.length_a   1.000
_cell.length_b   1.000
_cell.length_c   1.000
_cell.angle_alpha   90.00
_cell.angle_beta   90.00
_cell.angle_gamma   90.00
#
_symmetry.space_group_name_H-M   'P 1'
#
loop_
_entity.id
_entity.type
_entity.pdbx_description
1 polymer ?
#
loop_
_entity_poly.entity_id
_entity_poly.type
_entity_poly.pdbx_seq_one_letter_code
_entity_poly.pdbx_strand_id
1 'polypeptide(L)'
;MGTLGPMTDLGDSVPAYRTIRMTALDQPVAAVADVEAWEAREKYPDLLSAGGPVFGVARERERGGWELLDSVSGDTPQDGRDAMGSQFRRLLQRAEQDGDPAAQEACARAVELMDWEPLDELTVLGVRHRVVRAEVFVRSGPDGPEPPRPSDPDPAPPGESHSARCPTEGFVIDPLTATGMSEGILKVELLSLVRKAGTVPDDVREDSRRAAETHPGGVLLPATFMTAEHVRGRWRPESGGACVTPQAARDGLAMKLRVMIPWELGPDPALHAPYMAAADRFDARRTDELTVEGRRFRIVRVERLVRVGPEGPEGPRPSDPDPYPPVMVYDQQLREQGVLTDEDEQRPVVLSPETQRLADLVHAEEDRRRALRRRP
;
A
#
# COMPACT_ATOMS: atom_id res chain seq x y z
N MET A 1 -26.83 11.01 55.36
CA MET A 1 -25.36 11.04 55.18
C MET A 1 -25.05 10.06 54.05
N GLY A 2 -24.56 10.57 52.91
CA GLY A 2 -23.89 9.78 51.87
C GLY A 2 -24.78 9.08 50.82
N THR A 3 -25.43 9.83 49.94
CA THR A 3 -25.88 9.32 48.63
C THR A 3 -24.63 9.10 47.76
N LEU A 4 -24.34 7.84 47.42
CA LEU A 4 -23.36 7.49 46.38
C LEU A 4 -23.91 8.01 45.04
N GLY A 5 -23.22 9.00 44.47
CA GLY A 5 -23.52 9.48 43.11
C GLY A 5 -23.26 8.38 42.07
N PRO A 6 -23.91 8.45 40.90
CA PRO A 6 -23.66 7.50 39.83
C PRO A 6 -22.19 7.58 39.44
N MET A 7 -21.49 6.45 39.48
CA MET A 7 -20.21 6.27 38.79
C MET A 7 -20.47 6.51 37.31
N THR A 8 -20.14 7.70 36.83
CA THR A 8 -19.93 7.95 35.41
C THR A 8 -18.89 6.95 34.92
N ASP A 9 -19.26 6.16 33.92
CA ASP A 9 -18.37 5.24 33.23
C ASP A 9 -17.17 6.04 32.71
N LEU A 10 -15.97 5.79 33.24
CA LEU A 10 -14.74 6.46 32.79
C LEU A 10 -14.41 6.15 31.31
N GLY A 11 -15.10 5.18 30.69
CA GLY A 11 -15.00 4.89 29.26
C GLY A 11 -15.48 6.03 28.35
N ASP A 12 -16.36 6.91 28.83
CA ASP A 12 -16.99 7.97 28.01
C ASP A 12 -16.23 9.31 28.02
N SER A 13 -15.21 9.50 28.86
CA SER A 13 -14.48 10.79 28.93
C SER A 13 -13.23 10.84 28.06
N VAL A 14 -12.73 9.70 27.58
CA VAL A 14 -11.50 9.63 26.78
C VAL A 14 -11.88 9.52 25.30
N PRO A 15 -11.42 10.44 24.43
CA PRO A 15 -11.72 10.38 23.00
C PRO A 15 -11.36 9.02 22.39
N ALA A 16 -12.17 8.55 21.43
CA ALA A 16 -12.03 7.24 20.81
C ALA A 16 -10.61 6.98 20.26
N TYR A 17 -10.04 7.97 19.57
CA TYR A 17 -8.69 7.91 19.02
C TYR A 17 -7.57 7.82 20.10
N ARG A 18 -7.90 7.93 21.39
CA ARG A 18 -6.94 7.71 22.50
C ARG A 18 -7.12 6.37 23.21
N THR A 19 -8.04 5.53 22.74
CA THR A 19 -8.31 4.23 23.36
C THR A 19 -8.15 3.11 22.36
N ILE A 20 -7.54 1.99 22.76
CA ILE A 20 -7.53 0.74 22.00
C ILE A 20 -8.57 -0.17 22.61
N ARG A 21 -9.61 -0.49 21.85
CA ARG A 21 -10.68 -1.41 22.27
C ARG A 21 -10.30 -2.82 21.86
N MET A 22 -10.33 -3.74 22.82
CA MET A 22 -9.97 -5.14 22.62
C MET A 22 -11.17 -5.99 23.04
N THR A 23 -11.51 -6.98 22.23
CA THR A 23 -12.60 -7.92 22.53
C THR A 23 -12.17 -9.33 22.17
N ALA A 24 -12.77 -10.32 22.83
CA ALA A 24 -12.70 -11.68 22.33
C ALA A 24 -13.33 -11.74 20.93
N LEU A 25 -12.68 -12.46 20.02
CA LEU A 25 -13.15 -12.65 18.66
C LEU A 25 -14.02 -13.90 18.59
N ASP A 26 -15.32 -13.72 18.38
CA ASP A 26 -16.27 -14.84 18.30
C ASP A 26 -16.29 -15.52 16.92
N GLN A 27 -15.71 -14.88 15.91
CA GLN A 27 -15.60 -15.42 14.55
C GLN A 27 -14.42 -16.39 14.44
N PRO A 28 -14.63 -17.66 14.06
CA PRO A 28 -13.57 -18.69 14.11
C PRO A 28 -12.31 -18.33 13.34
N VAL A 29 -12.43 -17.78 12.13
CA VAL A 29 -11.28 -17.39 11.29
C VAL A 29 -10.50 -16.24 11.94
N ALA A 30 -11.21 -15.26 12.51
CA ALA A 30 -10.59 -14.12 13.18
C ALA A 30 -9.87 -14.55 14.47
N ALA A 31 -10.45 -15.49 15.22
CA ALA A 31 -9.81 -16.06 16.41
C ALA A 31 -8.53 -16.84 16.08
N VAL A 32 -8.54 -17.65 15.00
CA VAL A 32 -7.33 -18.35 14.53
C VAL A 32 -6.27 -17.36 14.07
N ALA A 33 -6.65 -16.34 13.30
CA ALA A 33 -5.72 -15.29 12.84
C ALA A 33 -5.07 -14.53 14.02
N ASP A 34 -5.79 -14.30 15.11
CA ASP A 34 -5.26 -13.64 16.32
C ASP A 34 -4.24 -14.53 17.05
N VAL A 35 -4.46 -15.85 17.09
CA VAL A 35 -3.49 -16.82 17.62
C VAL A 35 -2.25 -16.91 16.73
N GLU A 36 -2.42 -17.01 15.41
CA GLU A 36 -1.30 -16.99 14.45
C GLU A 36 -0.48 -15.70 14.57
N ALA A 37 -1.14 -14.56 14.79
CA ALA A 37 -0.47 -13.28 15.05
C ALA A 37 0.34 -13.29 16.35
N TRP A 38 -0.13 -13.98 17.38
CA TRP A 38 0.62 -14.15 18.63
C TRP A 38 1.87 -15.00 18.42
N GLU A 39 1.74 -16.16 17.79
CA GLU A 39 2.86 -17.05 17.49
C GLU A 39 3.90 -16.38 16.58
N ALA A 40 3.43 -15.63 15.58
CA ALA A 40 4.29 -14.84 14.70
C ALA A 40 5.08 -13.78 15.47
N ARG A 41 4.49 -13.15 16.48
CA ARG A 41 5.19 -12.18 17.33
C ARG A 41 6.34 -12.82 18.12
N GLU A 42 6.21 -14.07 18.56
CA GLU A 42 7.28 -14.79 19.25
C GLU A 42 8.41 -15.19 18.28
N LYS A 43 8.05 -15.65 17.07
CA LYS A 43 9.02 -16.08 16.06
C LYS A 43 9.73 -14.93 15.35
N TYR A 44 9.03 -13.80 15.18
CA TYR A 44 9.49 -12.59 14.51
C TYR A 44 9.33 -11.37 15.46
N PRO A 45 10.17 -11.30 16.51
CA PRO A 45 10.01 -10.29 17.57
C PRO A 45 10.39 -8.88 17.15
N ASP A 46 11.25 -8.72 16.14
CA ASP A 46 11.74 -7.41 15.73
C ASP A 46 10.75 -6.72 14.81
N LEU A 47 10.27 -5.54 15.20
CA LEU A 47 9.50 -4.65 14.33
C LEU A 47 10.44 -3.65 13.66
N LEU A 48 10.49 -3.73 12.33
CA LEU A 48 11.33 -2.87 11.50
C LEU A 48 10.44 -2.03 10.59
N SER A 49 10.76 -0.76 10.42
CA SER A 49 10.14 0.03 9.36
C SER A 49 10.59 -0.49 8.00
N ALA A 50 9.63 -0.74 7.10
CA ALA A 50 9.86 -1.33 5.79
C ALA A 50 9.69 -0.27 4.70
N GLY A 51 10.73 0.54 4.51
CA GLY A 51 10.72 1.62 3.52
C GLY A 51 10.10 2.91 4.03
N GLY A 52 9.62 3.72 3.08
CA GLY A 52 8.90 4.98 3.33
C GLY A 52 7.45 4.74 3.77
N PRO A 53 6.73 5.81 4.14
CA PRO A 53 5.27 5.74 4.25
C PRO A 53 4.65 5.49 2.87
N VAL A 54 3.39 5.04 2.87
CA VAL A 54 2.57 4.96 1.67
C VAL A 54 1.33 5.84 1.79
N PHE A 55 0.82 6.28 0.65
CA PHE A 55 -0.26 7.24 0.54
C PHE A 55 -1.43 6.66 -0.25
N GLY A 56 -2.62 7.16 0.06
CA GLY A 56 -3.86 6.81 -0.61
C GLY A 56 -4.95 7.81 -0.29
N VAL A 57 -6.19 7.50 -0.64
CA VAL A 57 -7.32 8.42 -0.49
C VAL A 57 -8.39 7.85 0.43
N ALA A 58 -8.88 8.69 1.33
CA ALA A 58 -10.08 8.40 2.11
C ALA A 58 -11.15 9.47 1.91
N ARG A 59 -12.42 9.07 2.03
CA ARG A 59 -13.55 9.99 2.15
C ARG A 59 -14.18 9.91 3.52
N GLU A 60 -14.66 11.03 4.01
CA GLU A 60 -15.43 11.10 5.24
C GLU A 60 -16.81 10.46 5.05
N ARG A 61 -17.28 9.73 6.06
CA ARG A 61 -18.58 9.06 6.05
C ARG A 61 -19.58 9.86 6.89
N GLU A 62 -20.84 9.90 6.43
CA GLU A 62 -21.94 10.54 7.18
C GLU A 62 -22.11 10.00 8.60
N ARG A 63 -21.86 8.69 8.78
CA ARG A 63 -21.98 7.99 10.08
C ARG A 63 -20.73 8.10 10.95
N GLY A 64 -19.76 8.92 10.55
CA GLY A 64 -18.44 9.02 11.18
C GLY A 64 -17.44 8.00 10.65
N GLY A 65 -16.17 8.32 10.86
CA GLY A 65 -15.02 7.59 10.31
C GLY A 65 -14.75 7.93 8.85
N TRP A 66 -13.71 7.28 8.31
CA TRP A 66 -13.23 7.53 6.95
C TRP A 66 -13.18 6.21 6.17
N GLU A 67 -13.65 6.23 4.92
CA GLU A 67 -13.63 5.08 4.02
C GLU A 67 -12.48 5.22 3.02
N LEU A 68 -11.62 4.21 2.94
CA LEU A 68 -10.54 4.15 1.96
C LEU A 68 -11.08 3.87 0.56
N LEU A 69 -10.58 4.60 -0.43
CA LEU A 69 -11.04 4.53 -1.82
C LEU A 69 -10.05 3.81 -2.75
N ASP A 70 -8.89 3.38 -2.24
CA ASP A 70 -7.84 2.71 -2.99
C ASP A 70 -7.05 1.73 -2.11
N SER A 71 -5.94 1.21 -2.65
CA SER A 71 -5.04 0.27 -1.97
C SER A 71 -4.12 0.89 -0.93
N VAL A 72 -4.00 2.22 -0.86
CA VAL A 72 -2.99 2.97 -0.08
C VAL A 72 -1.59 2.46 -0.38
N SER A 73 -1.17 2.67 -1.63
CA SER A 73 0.07 2.14 -2.20
C SER A 73 0.91 3.17 -2.97
N GLY A 74 0.54 4.45 -2.92
CA GLY A 74 1.36 5.52 -3.48
C GLY A 74 2.64 5.69 -2.66
N ASP A 75 3.79 5.88 -3.31
CA ASP A 75 5.08 6.01 -2.64
C ASP A 75 5.36 7.47 -2.22
N THR A 76 4.61 8.42 -2.78
CA THR A 76 4.71 9.86 -2.54
C THR A 76 3.35 10.47 -2.22
N PRO A 77 3.31 11.65 -1.55
CA PRO A 77 2.06 12.39 -1.36
C PRO A 77 1.36 12.69 -2.70
N GLN A 78 2.11 13.05 -3.74
CA GLN A 78 1.55 13.29 -5.07
C GLN A 78 0.83 12.06 -5.66
N ASP A 79 1.31 10.84 -5.44
CA ASP A 79 0.58 9.63 -5.89
C ASP A 79 -0.83 9.53 -5.25
N GLY A 80 -0.94 9.92 -3.98
CA GLY A 80 -2.23 10.00 -3.29
C GLY A 80 -3.14 11.09 -3.87
N ARG A 81 -2.58 12.23 -4.28
CA ARG A 81 -3.32 13.31 -4.96
C ARG A 81 -3.78 12.89 -6.35
N ASP A 82 -2.95 12.21 -7.12
CA ASP A 82 -3.30 11.68 -8.44
C ASP A 82 -4.41 10.63 -8.33
N ALA A 83 -4.34 9.76 -7.32
CA ALA A 83 -5.41 8.84 -6.97
C ALA A 83 -6.72 9.60 -6.64
N MET A 84 -6.64 10.72 -5.91
CA MET A 84 -7.81 11.54 -5.58
C MET A 84 -8.41 12.19 -6.84
N GLY A 85 -7.58 12.74 -7.73
CA GLY A 85 -8.01 13.23 -9.04
C GLY A 85 -8.69 12.13 -9.88
N SER A 86 -8.18 10.90 -9.84
CA SER A 86 -8.82 9.74 -10.47
C SER A 86 -10.20 9.44 -9.90
N GLN A 87 -10.40 9.58 -8.58
CA GLN A 87 -11.73 9.45 -7.96
C GLN A 87 -12.68 10.54 -8.45
N PHE A 88 -12.24 11.80 -8.55
CA PHE A 88 -13.08 12.90 -9.04
C PHE A 88 -13.46 12.75 -10.51
N ARG A 89 -12.57 12.22 -11.36
CA ARG A 89 -12.92 11.86 -12.75
C ARG A 89 -14.00 10.77 -12.80
N ARG A 90 -13.95 9.77 -11.92
CA ARG A 90 -15.02 8.76 -11.79
C ARG A 90 -16.35 9.36 -11.31
N LEU A 91 -16.31 10.31 -10.38
CA LEU A 91 -17.51 11.02 -9.93
C LEU A 91 -18.11 11.90 -11.04
N LEU A 92 -17.26 12.60 -11.79
CA LEU A 92 -17.68 13.38 -12.96
C LEU A 92 -18.40 12.50 -13.98
N GLN A 93 -17.80 11.36 -14.35
CA GLN A 93 -18.43 10.42 -15.29
C GLN A 93 -19.80 9.92 -14.80
N ARG A 94 -19.96 9.68 -13.49
CA ARG A 94 -21.26 9.29 -12.92
C ARG A 94 -22.27 10.43 -12.98
N ALA A 95 -21.86 11.65 -12.64
CA ALA A 95 -22.71 12.83 -12.72
C ALA A 95 -23.17 13.12 -14.17
N GLU A 96 -22.31 12.85 -15.16
CA GLU A 96 -22.66 12.89 -16.59
C GLU A 96 -23.72 11.85 -16.96
N GLN A 97 -23.53 10.60 -16.50
CA GLN A 97 -24.48 9.50 -16.72
C GLN A 97 -25.84 9.74 -16.05
N ASP A 98 -25.84 10.32 -14.85
CA ASP A 98 -27.03 10.62 -14.07
C ASP A 98 -27.72 11.91 -14.52
N GLY A 99 -27.08 12.70 -15.39
CA GLY A 99 -27.63 13.95 -15.93
C GLY A 99 -27.80 15.04 -14.88
N ASP A 100 -26.94 15.09 -13.86
CA ASP A 100 -26.93 16.10 -12.79
C ASP A 100 -25.90 17.22 -13.11
N PRO A 101 -26.33 18.39 -13.63
CA PRO A 101 -25.41 19.44 -14.06
C PRO A 101 -24.64 20.07 -12.88
N ALA A 102 -25.27 20.15 -11.71
CA ALA A 102 -24.62 20.74 -10.54
C ALA A 102 -23.50 19.82 -10.03
N ALA A 103 -23.74 18.51 -10.05
CA ALA A 103 -22.71 17.54 -9.69
C ALA A 103 -21.58 17.48 -10.73
N GLN A 104 -21.90 17.59 -12.02
CA GLN A 104 -20.90 17.68 -13.09
C GLN A 104 -19.98 18.88 -12.89
N GLU A 105 -20.54 20.08 -12.68
CA GLU A 105 -19.75 21.30 -12.46
C GLU A 105 -18.84 21.18 -11.23
N ALA A 106 -19.37 20.66 -10.12
CA ALA A 106 -18.61 20.47 -8.89
C ALA A 106 -17.43 19.49 -9.08
N CYS A 107 -17.65 18.37 -9.78
CA CYS A 107 -16.61 17.38 -10.04
C CYS A 107 -15.59 17.87 -11.07
N ALA A 108 -16.01 18.56 -12.12
CA ALA A 108 -15.11 19.13 -13.12
C ALA A 108 -14.14 20.13 -12.50
N ARG A 109 -14.63 21.03 -11.63
CA ARG A 109 -13.79 21.96 -10.88
C ARG A 109 -12.81 21.23 -9.95
N ALA A 110 -13.25 20.15 -9.31
CA ALA A 110 -12.38 19.35 -8.45
C ALA A 110 -11.25 18.67 -9.25
N VAL A 111 -11.55 18.15 -10.45
CA VAL A 111 -10.54 17.59 -11.36
C VAL A 111 -9.53 18.67 -11.76
N GLU A 112 -10.00 19.84 -12.17
CA GLU A 112 -9.12 20.97 -12.54
C GLU A 112 -8.20 21.37 -11.39
N LEU A 113 -8.73 21.48 -10.16
CA LEU A 113 -7.91 21.79 -8.99
C LEU A 113 -6.84 20.72 -8.75
N MET A 114 -7.18 19.43 -8.80
CA MET A 114 -6.21 18.35 -8.58
C MET A 114 -5.11 18.29 -9.65
N ASP A 115 -5.41 18.76 -10.86
CA ASP A 115 -4.47 18.76 -11.97
C ASP A 115 -3.40 19.85 -11.85
N TRP A 116 -3.68 20.92 -11.09
CA TRP A 116 -2.82 22.10 -10.94
C TRP A 116 -2.28 22.34 -9.53
N GLU A 117 -3.03 21.97 -8.49
CA GLU A 117 -2.72 22.30 -7.11
C GLU A 117 -2.40 21.03 -6.28
N PRO A 118 -1.35 21.06 -5.43
CA PRO A 118 -1.00 19.94 -4.55
C PRO A 118 -1.91 19.91 -3.31
N LEU A 119 -3.21 19.69 -3.51
CA LEU A 119 -4.20 19.67 -2.44
C LEU A 119 -4.27 18.30 -1.77
N ASP A 120 -4.08 18.26 -0.44
CA ASP A 120 -4.20 17.05 0.36
C ASP A 120 -5.63 16.79 0.86
N GLU A 121 -6.51 17.79 0.77
CA GLU A 121 -7.89 17.71 1.24
C GLU A 121 -8.82 18.55 0.35
N LEU A 122 -9.95 17.96 -0.07
CA LEU A 122 -10.96 18.67 -0.85
C LEU A 122 -12.37 18.17 -0.52
N THR A 123 -13.33 19.08 -0.45
CA THR A 123 -14.76 18.72 -0.29
C THR A 123 -15.46 18.81 -1.62
N VAL A 124 -16.04 17.70 -2.07
CA VAL A 124 -16.75 17.57 -3.35
C VAL A 124 -18.10 16.92 -3.06
N LEU A 125 -19.19 17.53 -3.56
CA LEU A 125 -20.56 17.08 -3.29
C LEU A 125 -20.89 16.96 -1.79
N GLY A 126 -20.34 17.86 -0.96
CA GLY A 126 -20.54 17.85 0.49
C GLY A 126 -19.77 16.77 1.24
N VAL A 127 -18.92 16.00 0.56
CA VAL A 127 -18.10 14.94 1.16
C VAL A 127 -16.63 15.34 1.14
N ARG A 128 -16.01 15.32 2.31
CA ARG A 128 -14.58 15.60 2.47
C ARG A 128 -13.75 14.40 2.03
N HIS A 129 -12.75 14.65 1.20
CA HIS A 129 -11.76 13.68 0.74
C HIS A 129 -10.39 14.13 1.24
N ARG A 130 -9.54 13.19 1.65
CA ARG A 130 -8.20 13.46 2.18
C ARG A 130 -7.18 12.45 1.68
N VAL A 131 -5.97 12.91 1.37
CA VAL A 131 -4.79 12.06 1.20
C VAL A 131 -4.39 11.54 2.58
N VAL A 132 -4.39 10.22 2.74
CA VAL A 132 -4.04 9.57 4.00
C VAL A 132 -2.66 8.94 3.92
N ARG A 133 -1.96 8.96 5.06
CA ARG A 133 -0.62 8.42 5.22
C ARG A 133 -0.63 7.17 6.09
N ALA A 134 -0.02 6.09 5.60
CA ALA A 134 0.20 4.88 6.38
C ALA A 134 1.69 4.61 6.59
N GLU A 135 2.07 4.29 7.83
CA GLU A 135 3.42 3.80 8.14
C GLU A 135 3.51 2.31 7.84
N VAL A 136 4.62 1.89 7.23
CA VAL A 136 4.83 0.52 6.75
C VAL A 136 5.87 -0.20 7.61
N PHE A 137 5.53 -1.41 8.05
CA PHE A 137 6.36 -2.20 8.96
C PHE A 137 6.43 -3.66 8.53
N VAL A 138 7.52 -4.31 8.90
CA VAL A 138 7.69 -5.77 8.79
C VAL A 138 8.16 -6.31 10.13
N ARG A 139 7.68 -7.51 10.46
CA ARG A 139 8.28 -8.32 11.51
C ARG A 139 9.46 -9.09 10.95
N SER A 140 10.50 -9.24 11.76
CA SER A 140 11.69 -10.03 11.45
C SER A 140 12.12 -10.83 12.67
N GLY A 141 12.78 -11.96 12.42
CA GLY A 141 13.39 -12.80 13.43
C GLY A 141 14.73 -13.35 12.96
N PRO A 142 15.29 -14.34 13.66
CA PRO A 142 16.59 -14.94 13.31
C PRO A 142 16.65 -15.47 11.87
N ASP A 143 15.52 -15.99 11.36
CA ASP A 143 15.41 -16.53 10.00
C ASP A 143 15.07 -15.47 8.93
N GLY A 144 14.99 -14.19 9.31
CA GLY A 144 14.63 -13.07 8.46
C GLY A 144 13.18 -12.59 8.61
N PRO A 145 12.64 -11.86 7.62
CA PRO A 145 11.31 -11.27 7.69
C PRO A 145 10.20 -12.31 7.68
N GLU A 146 9.07 -11.97 8.32
CA GLU A 146 7.89 -12.82 8.43
C GLU A 146 7.27 -13.13 7.04
N PRO A 147 7.07 -14.42 6.69
CA PRO A 147 6.33 -14.80 5.49
C PRO A 147 4.81 -14.63 5.67
N PRO A 148 3.99 -14.77 4.62
CA PRO A 148 2.53 -14.84 4.76
C PRO A 148 2.09 -15.84 5.81
N ARG A 149 1.04 -15.49 6.56
CA ARG A 149 0.39 -16.39 7.52
C ARG A 149 -0.61 -17.29 6.79
N PRO A 150 -0.89 -18.50 7.31
CA PRO A 150 -1.95 -19.36 6.77
C PRO A 150 -3.32 -18.68 6.71
N SER A 151 -3.63 -17.77 7.65
CA SER A 151 -4.89 -17.01 7.65
C SER A 151 -4.94 -15.85 6.65
N ASP A 152 -3.82 -15.47 6.03
CA ASP A 152 -3.81 -14.35 5.07
C ASP A 152 -4.58 -14.73 3.79
N PRO A 153 -5.53 -13.90 3.33
CA PRO A 153 -6.31 -14.21 2.14
C PRO A 153 -5.45 -14.33 0.88
N ASP A 154 -5.47 -15.51 0.25
CA ASP A 154 -4.71 -15.77 -0.98
C ASP A 154 -5.54 -16.49 -2.07
N PRO A 155 -6.66 -15.89 -2.53
CA PRO A 155 -7.67 -16.57 -3.32
C PRO A 155 -7.32 -16.72 -4.81
N ALA A 156 -6.42 -15.89 -5.33
CA ALA A 156 -6.12 -15.87 -6.76
C ALA A 156 -5.23 -17.05 -7.17
N PRO A 157 -5.47 -17.68 -8.33
CA PRO A 157 -4.52 -18.63 -8.89
C PRO A 157 -3.27 -17.89 -9.45
N PRO A 158 -2.17 -18.62 -9.68
CA PRO A 158 -0.95 -18.03 -10.24
C PRO A 158 -1.18 -17.28 -11.56
N GLY A 159 -0.63 -16.07 -11.65
CA GLY A 159 -0.78 -15.18 -12.80
C GLY A 159 -2.09 -14.38 -12.86
N GLU A 160 -3.03 -14.62 -11.94
CA GLU A 160 -4.36 -14.02 -11.91
C GLU A 160 -4.58 -13.09 -10.70
N SER A 161 -3.51 -12.66 -10.03
CA SER A 161 -3.63 -11.83 -8.82
C SER A 161 -4.36 -10.51 -9.05
N HIS A 162 -4.35 -9.98 -10.28
CA HIS A 162 -5.06 -8.76 -10.68
C HIS A 162 -6.59 -8.88 -10.58
N SER A 163 -7.12 -10.10 -10.54
CA SER A 163 -8.56 -10.36 -10.35
C SER A 163 -8.99 -10.31 -8.88
N ALA A 164 -8.04 -10.35 -7.94
CA ALA A 164 -8.34 -10.29 -6.52
C ALA A 164 -8.85 -8.90 -6.15
N ARG A 165 -9.94 -8.86 -5.36
CA ARG A 165 -10.43 -7.61 -4.80
C ARG A 165 -9.40 -7.02 -3.83
N CYS A 166 -9.17 -5.72 -3.91
CA CYS A 166 -8.37 -5.00 -2.94
C CYS A 166 -9.08 -5.02 -1.56
N PRO A 167 -8.46 -5.55 -0.49
CA PRO A 167 -9.08 -5.59 0.83
C PRO A 167 -9.14 -4.21 1.51
N THR A 168 -8.32 -3.26 1.05
CA THR A 168 -8.29 -1.88 1.56
C THR A 168 -9.41 -1.02 0.96
N GLU A 169 -9.89 -1.34 -0.24
CA GLU A 169 -10.94 -0.56 -0.90
C GLU A 169 -12.29 -0.77 -0.21
N GLY A 170 -12.86 0.32 0.32
CA GLY A 170 -14.04 0.32 1.17
C GLY A 170 -13.77 0.00 2.64
N PHE A 171 -12.51 -0.19 3.04
CA PHE A 171 -12.13 -0.37 4.44
C PHE A 171 -12.36 0.93 5.22
N VAL A 172 -12.92 0.80 6.42
CA VAL A 172 -13.26 1.96 7.26
C VAL A 172 -12.19 2.17 8.33
N ILE A 173 -11.54 3.35 8.29
CA ILE A 173 -10.68 3.86 9.35
C ILE A 173 -11.58 4.36 10.47
N ASP A 174 -11.83 3.49 11.45
CA ASP A 174 -12.63 3.78 12.64
C ASP A 174 -11.91 3.35 13.92
N PRO A 175 -11.41 4.30 14.74
CA PRO A 175 -10.79 4.01 16.03
C PRO A 175 -11.72 3.34 17.05
N LEU A 176 -13.05 3.38 16.86
CA LEU A 176 -14.00 2.72 17.76
C LEU A 176 -14.13 1.22 17.52
N THR A 177 -13.69 0.73 16.35
CA THR A 177 -13.76 -0.70 16.04
C THR A 177 -12.83 -1.48 16.97
N ALA A 178 -13.41 -2.43 17.71
CA ALA A 178 -12.66 -3.30 18.61
C ALA A 178 -11.82 -4.30 17.82
N THR A 179 -10.63 -4.58 18.33
CA THR A 179 -9.62 -5.46 17.73
C THR A 179 -9.43 -6.73 18.56
N GLY A 180 -8.78 -7.74 17.98
CA GLY A 180 -8.27 -8.90 18.73
C GLY A 180 -7.16 -8.54 19.71
N MET A 181 -6.71 -9.51 20.52
CA MET A 181 -5.69 -9.25 21.53
C MET A 181 -4.31 -8.98 20.90
N SER A 182 -3.93 -9.80 19.93
CA SER A 182 -2.64 -9.67 19.24
C SER A 182 -2.57 -8.40 18.40
N GLU A 183 -3.67 -8.08 17.72
CA GLU A 183 -3.80 -6.84 16.95
C GLU A 183 -3.72 -5.60 17.86
N GLY A 184 -4.41 -5.59 19.00
CA GLY A 184 -4.36 -4.49 19.96
C GLY A 184 -2.95 -4.25 20.51
N ILE A 185 -2.19 -5.31 20.79
CA ILE A 185 -0.78 -5.20 21.22
C ILE A 185 0.10 -4.66 20.10
N LEU A 186 -0.07 -5.14 18.87
CA LEU A 186 0.66 -4.61 17.71
C LEU A 186 0.39 -3.11 17.53
N LYS A 187 -0.86 -2.66 17.69
CA LYS A 187 -1.21 -1.22 17.67
C LYS A 187 -0.43 -0.43 18.72
N VAL A 188 -0.35 -0.93 19.96
CA VAL A 188 0.43 -0.28 21.03
C VAL A 188 1.90 -0.20 20.64
N GLU A 189 2.49 -1.32 20.20
CA GLU A 189 3.89 -1.38 19.77
C GLU A 189 4.15 -0.33 18.68
N LEU A 190 3.37 -0.31 17.61
CA LEU A 190 3.54 0.58 16.48
C LEU A 190 3.25 2.06 16.80
N LEU A 191 2.23 2.36 17.61
CA LEU A 191 1.93 3.75 18.00
C LEU A 191 3.05 4.34 18.87
N SER A 192 3.73 3.51 19.66
CA SER A 192 4.89 3.91 20.47
C SER A 192 6.19 4.05 19.66
N LEU A 193 6.24 3.55 18.42
CA LEU A 193 7.42 3.66 17.57
C LEU A 193 7.62 5.10 17.13
N VAL A 194 8.69 5.70 17.64
CA VAL A 194 9.27 6.95 17.14
C VAL A 194 10.62 6.62 16.51
N ARG A 195 10.90 7.24 15.36
CA ARG A 195 12.17 7.01 14.65
C ARG A 195 13.37 7.30 15.58
N LYS A 196 14.32 6.35 15.63
CA LYS A 196 15.51 6.48 16.49
C LYS A 196 16.42 7.59 15.97
N ALA A 197 17.04 8.34 16.88
CA ALA A 197 18.00 9.39 16.51
C ALA A 197 19.14 8.78 15.67
N GLY A 198 19.52 9.48 14.59
CA GLY A 198 20.57 9.02 13.67
C GLY A 198 20.17 7.90 12.71
N THR A 199 18.92 7.42 12.71
CA THR A 199 18.42 6.44 11.72
C THR A 199 17.70 7.06 10.53
N VAL A 200 17.27 8.31 10.69
CA VAL A 200 16.59 9.14 9.68
C VAL A 200 17.05 10.59 9.86
N PRO A 201 16.86 11.46 8.86
CA PRO A 201 17.00 12.91 9.00
C PRO A 201 16.23 13.48 10.21
N ASP A 202 16.72 14.57 10.80
CA ASP A 202 16.18 15.11 12.05
C ASP A 202 14.74 15.64 11.91
N ASP A 203 14.41 16.21 10.77
CA ASP A 203 13.06 16.65 10.39
C ASP A 203 12.07 15.47 10.34
N VAL A 204 12.46 14.35 9.71
CA VAL A 204 11.65 13.11 9.70
C VAL A 204 11.40 12.59 11.11
N ARG A 205 12.40 12.70 11.98
CA ARG A 205 12.27 12.28 13.39
C ARG A 205 11.37 13.23 14.19
N GLU A 206 11.45 14.53 13.96
CA GLU A 206 10.61 15.51 14.61
C GLU A 206 9.14 15.36 14.17
N ASP A 207 8.92 15.16 12.88
CA ASP A 207 7.60 14.87 12.33
C ASP A 207 7.02 13.58 12.94
N SER A 208 7.83 12.54 13.12
CA SER A 208 7.43 11.31 13.82
C SER A 208 7.05 11.53 15.30
N ARG A 209 7.73 12.45 16.02
CA ARG A 209 7.36 12.84 17.39
C ARG A 209 6.04 13.59 17.42
N ARG A 210 5.92 14.61 16.58
CA ARG A 210 4.70 15.43 16.46
C ARG A 210 3.48 14.60 16.10
N ALA A 211 3.65 13.61 15.21
CA ALA A 211 2.59 12.68 14.85
C ALA A 211 2.11 11.82 16.02
N ALA A 212 3.01 11.39 16.91
CA ALA A 212 2.64 10.63 18.11
C ALA A 212 1.79 11.46 19.09
N GLU A 213 1.94 12.78 19.09
CA GLU A 213 1.17 13.69 19.94
C GLU A 213 -0.16 14.13 19.29
N THR A 214 -0.12 14.48 18.01
CA THR A 214 -1.29 15.02 17.27
C THR A 214 -2.23 13.93 16.78
N HIS A 215 -1.69 12.74 16.47
CA HIS A 215 -2.43 11.57 16.00
C HIS A 215 -2.08 10.35 16.88
N PRO A 216 -2.50 10.35 18.18
CA PRO A 216 -2.13 9.32 19.13
C PRO A 216 -2.88 8.00 18.90
N GLY A 217 -3.93 8.01 18.07
CA GLY A 217 -4.68 6.82 17.68
C GLY A 217 -4.09 6.14 16.47
N GLY A 218 -4.54 4.92 16.20
CA GLY A 218 -4.14 4.19 15.01
C GLY A 218 -5.14 3.11 14.61
N VAL A 219 -5.21 2.85 13.31
CA VAL A 219 -5.97 1.76 12.71
C VAL A 219 -5.02 0.96 11.84
N LEU A 220 -4.96 -0.36 12.07
CA LEU A 220 -4.22 -1.27 11.22
C LEU A 220 -5.02 -1.51 9.94
N LEU A 221 -4.35 -1.36 8.80
CA LEU A 221 -4.93 -1.72 7.52
C LEU A 221 -4.75 -3.23 7.30
N PRO A 222 -5.56 -3.84 6.40
CA PRO A 222 -5.28 -5.19 5.93
C PRO A 222 -3.83 -5.32 5.47
N ALA A 223 -3.19 -6.43 5.86
CA ALA A 223 -1.80 -6.66 5.52
C ALA A 223 -1.59 -6.73 4.01
N THR A 224 -0.42 -6.28 3.60
CA THR A 224 0.06 -6.38 2.22
C THR A 224 1.31 -7.23 2.18
N PHE A 225 1.86 -7.40 0.99
CA PHE A 225 2.96 -8.30 0.75
C PHE A 225 3.99 -7.64 -0.15
N MET A 226 5.23 -8.09 -0.02
CA MET A 226 6.31 -7.75 -0.93
C MET A 226 7.22 -8.93 -1.16
N THR A 227 8.15 -8.74 -2.08
CA THR A 227 9.29 -9.62 -2.26
C THR A 227 10.50 -9.01 -1.57
N ALA A 228 11.33 -9.86 -0.97
CA ALA A 228 12.62 -9.47 -0.42
C ALA A 228 13.71 -10.42 -0.91
N GLU A 229 14.89 -9.88 -1.20
CA GLU A 229 16.08 -10.67 -1.59
C GLU A 229 17.10 -10.67 -0.45
N HIS A 230 17.69 -11.84 -0.18
CA HIS A 230 18.77 -11.98 0.79
C HIS A 230 20.12 -11.70 0.12
N VAL A 231 20.62 -10.48 0.31
CA VAL A 231 21.85 -9.98 -0.32
C VAL A 231 22.91 -9.70 0.75
N ARG A 232 24.09 -10.32 0.62
CA ARG A 232 25.25 -10.10 1.51
C ARG A 232 24.89 -10.25 3.01
N GLY A 233 24.13 -11.29 3.35
CA GLY A 233 23.76 -11.59 4.73
C GLY A 233 22.62 -10.74 5.30
N ARG A 234 21.92 -9.96 4.47
CA ARG A 234 20.79 -9.12 4.89
C ARG A 234 19.63 -9.24 3.92
N TRP A 235 18.43 -9.27 4.46
CA TRP A 235 17.22 -9.14 3.66
C TRP A 235 17.04 -7.70 3.21
N ARG A 236 16.74 -7.49 1.93
CA ARG A 236 16.43 -6.19 1.35
C ARG A 236 15.08 -6.26 0.65
N PRO A 237 14.22 -5.24 0.82
CA PRO A 237 12.99 -5.17 0.06
C PRO A 237 13.33 -5.07 -1.43
N GLU A 238 12.58 -5.78 -2.25
CA GLU A 238 12.70 -5.77 -3.71
C GLU A 238 11.51 -5.07 -4.37
N SER A 239 10.35 -5.02 -3.70
CA SER A 239 9.15 -4.33 -4.15
C SER A 239 8.54 -3.49 -3.02
N GLY A 240 7.80 -2.43 -3.37
CA GLY A 240 7.28 -1.40 -2.45
C GLY A 240 6.15 -1.79 -1.49
N GLY A 241 6.08 -3.02 -0.98
CA GLY A 241 5.13 -3.35 0.08
C GLY A 241 3.64 -3.37 -0.30
N ALA A 242 3.29 -3.18 -1.58
CA ALA A 242 1.93 -2.85 -2.01
C ALA A 242 1.09 -4.03 -2.53
N CYS A 243 1.64 -5.24 -2.61
CA CYS A 243 0.88 -6.38 -3.14
C CYS A 243 -0.25 -6.75 -2.19
N VAL A 244 -1.50 -6.72 -2.66
CA VAL A 244 -2.70 -6.92 -1.81
C VAL A 244 -2.93 -8.37 -1.36
N THR A 245 -2.23 -9.33 -1.98
CA THR A 245 -2.29 -10.76 -1.65
C THR A 245 -0.90 -11.38 -1.73
N PRO A 246 -0.65 -12.52 -1.06
CA PRO A 246 0.60 -13.27 -1.25
C PRO A 246 0.81 -13.64 -2.72
N GLN A 247 -0.23 -14.06 -3.44
CA GLN A 247 -0.14 -14.40 -4.86
C GLN A 247 0.25 -13.19 -5.72
N ALA A 248 -0.18 -11.97 -5.40
CA ALA A 248 0.27 -10.76 -6.10
C ALA A 248 1.79 -10.54 -5.95
N ALA A 249 2.35 -10.79 -4.76
CA ALA A 249 3.79 -10.72 -4.57
C ALA A 249 4.51 -11.86 -5.31
N ARG A 250 3.90 -13.06 -5.38
CA ARG A 250 4.45 -14.17 -6.16
C ARG A 250 4.45 -13.89 -7.67
N ASP A 251 3.36 -13.35 -8.19
CA ASP A 251 3.22 -12.98 -9.61
C ASP A 251 4.22 -11.88 -9.99
N GLY A 252 4.45 -10.91 -9.09
CA GLY A 252 5.50 -9.89 -9.24
C GLY A 252 6.91 -10.50 -9.28
N LEU A 253 7.21 -11.44 -8.38
CA LEU A 253 8.49 -12.15 -8.39
C LEU A 253 8.67 -12.99 -9.66
N ALA A 254 7.61 -13.68 -10.09
CA ALA A 254 7.62 -14.47 -11.32
C ALA A 254 7.88 -13.58 -12.56
N MET A 255 7.28 -12.39 -12.61
CA MET A 255 7.57 -11.37 -13.63
C MET A 255 9.05 -10.93 -13.58
N LYS A 256 9.59 -10.66 -12.39
CA LYS A 256 11.01 -10.33 -12.23
C LYS A 256 11.93 -11.45 -12.75
N LEU A 257 11.64 -12.71 -12.41
CA LEU A 257 12.43 -13.87 -12.85
C LEU A 257 12.36 -14.10 -14.36
N ARG A 258 11.22 -13.82 -15.01
CA ARG A 258 11.00 -14.09 -16.44
C ARG A 258 11.32 -12.93 -17.37
N VAL A 259 11.32 -11.70 -16.86
CA VAL A 259 11.47 -10.49 -17.67
C VAL A 259 12.62 -9.64 -17.17
N MET A 260 12.57 -9.15 -15.93
CA MET A 260 13.53 -8.14 -15.46
C MET A 260 14.95 -8.70 -15.35
N ILE A 261 15.13 -9.87 -14.73
CA ILE A 261 16.46 -10.49 -14.63
C ILE A 261 17.00 -10.90 -16.01
N PRO A 262 16.22 -11.55 -16.90
CA PRO A 262 16.66 -11.80 -18.27
C PRO A 262 17.08 -10.53 -19.03
N TRP A 263 16.35 -9.43 -18.85
CA TRP A 263 16.70 -8.14 -19.45
C TRP A 263 18.06 -7.63 -18.92
N GLU A 264 18.30 -7.69 -17.61
CA GLU A 264 19.57 -7.33 -16.97
C GLU A 264 20.75 -8.21 -17.41
N LEU A 265 20.52 -9.51 -17.62
CA LEU A 265 21.56 -10.48 -18.01
C LEU A 265 21.92 -10.41 -19.50
N GLY A 266 21.19 -9.63 -20.30
CA GLY A 266 21.40 -9.54 -21.75
C GLY A 266 20.78 -10.71 -22.52
N PRO A 267 21.07 -10.86 -23.81
CA PRO A 267 20.28 -11.71 -24.71
C PRO A 267 20.59 -13.22 -24.64
N ASP A 268 21.50 -13.69 -23.77
CA ASP A 268 21.90 -15.09 -23.72
C ASP A 268 20.82 -15.99 -23.09
N PRO A 269 20.15 -16.86 -23.87
CA PRO A 269 19.07 -17.71 -23.34
C PRO A 269 19.55 -18.73 -22.29
N ALA A 270 20.84 -19.10 -22.32
CA ALA A 270 21.40 -20.02 -21.32
C ALA A 270 21.41 -19.41 -19.92
N LEU A 271 21.56 -18.08 -19.83
CA LEU A 271 21.48 -17.35 -18.56
C LEU A 271 20.04 -17.18 -18.07
N HIS A 272 19.05 -17.22 -18.95
CA HIS A 272 17.63 -17.04 -18.60
C HIS A 272 16.99 -18.33 -18.09
N ALA A 273 17.37 -19.47 -18.68
CA ALA A 273 16.72 -20.75 -18.45
C ALA A 273 16.57 -21.15 -16.96
N PRO A 274 17.58 -20.96 -16.08
CA PRO A 274 17.43 -21.26 -14.66
C PRO A 274 16.33 -20.44 -13.97
N TYR A 275 16.21 -19.16 -14.31
CA TYR A 275 15.22 -18.24 -13.74
C TYR A 275 13.82 -18.55 -14.22
N MET A 276 13.65 -18.85 -15.52
CA MET A 276 12.36 -19.29 -16.07
C MET A 276 11.88 -20.58 -15.40
N ALA A 277 12.77 -21.58 -15.27
CA ALA A 277 12.44 -22.84 -14.61
C ALA A 277 12.15 -22.66 -13.12
N ALA A 278 12.83 -21.71 -12.44
CA ALA A 278 12.54 -21.36 -11.06
C ALA A 278 11.15 -20.73 -10.92
N ALA A 279 10.80 -19.80 -11.80
CA ALA A 279 9.48 -19.18 -11.82
C ALA A 279 8.36 -20.22 -12.06
N ASP A 280 8.58 -21.20 -12.94
CA ASP A 280 7.60 -22.28 -13.19
C ASP A 280 7.37 -23.16 -11.96
N ARG A 281 8.44 -23.53 -11.25
CA ARG A 281 8.32 -24.27 -9.98
C ARG A 281 7.62 -23.44 -8.91
N PHE A 282 7.88 -22.14 -8.90
CA PHE A 282 7.32 -21.20 -7.94
C PHE A 282 5.81 -21.05 -8.13
N ASP A 283 5.35 -20.85 -9.36
CA ASP A 283 3.92 -20.80 -9.71
C ASP A 283 3.23 -22.13 -9.38
N ALA A 284 3.85 -23.27 -9.72
CA ALA A 284 3.24 -24.59 -9.51
C ALA A 284 3.08 -24.97 -8.03
N ARG A 285 3.97 -24.50 -7.15
CA ARG A 285 3.98 -24.87 -5.73
C ARG A 285 3.42 -23.79 -4.81
N ARG A 286 3.30 -22.54 -5.29
CA ARG A 286 2.92 -21.37 -4.51
C ARG A 286 3.73 -21.23 -3.21
N THR A 287 5.05 -21.47 -3.28
CA THR A 287 5.92 -21.33 -2.11
C THR A 287 6.13 -19.86 -1.76
N ASP A 288 6.55 -19.59 -0.52
CA ASP A 288 6.91 -18.23 -0.08
C ASP A 288 8.41 -17.94 -0.15
N GLU A 289 9.21 -18.94 -0.50
CA GLU A 289 10.64 -18.80 -0.70
C GLU A 289 11.10 -19.52 -1.98
N LEU A 290 12.14 -18.98 -2.60
CA LEU A 290 12.85 -19.63 -3.69
C LEU A 290 14.33 -19.27 -3.68
N THR A 291 15.15 -20.18 -4.22
CA THR A 291 16.57 -19.93 -4.47
C THR A 291 16.91 -20.32 -5.90
N VAL A 292 17.60 -19.43 -6.62
CA VAL A 292 18.02 -19.62 -8.01
C VAL A 292 19.34 -18.87 -8.24
N GLU A 293 20.32 -19.52 -8.86
CA GLU A 293 21.65 -18.94 -9.11
C GLU A 293 22.28 -18.25 -7.88
N GLY A 294 22.12 -18.86 -6.69
CA GLY A 294 22.64 -18.33 -5.42
C GLY A 294 21.87 -17.14 -4.83
N ARG A 295 20.82 -16.65 -5.51
CA ARG A 295 19.92 -15.59 -5.04
C ARG A 295 18.75 -16.22 -4.29
N ARG A 296 18.50 -15.77 -3.06
CA ARG A 296 17.39 -16.25 -2.22
C ARG A 296 16.35 -15.14 -2.08
N PHE A 297 15.10 -15.46 -2.40
CA PHE A 297 13.96 -14.56 -2.29
C PHE A 297 12.94 -15.10 -1.30
N ARG A 298 12.18 -14.20 -0.68
CA ARG A 298 11.06 -14.50 0.20
C ARG A 298 9.89 -13.54 -0.06
N ILE A 299 8.67 -14.06 -0.01
CA ILE A 299 7.44 -13.26 0.12
C ILE A 299 7.33 -12.83 1.58
N VAL A 300 7.19 -11.53 1.80
CA VAL A 300 7.20 -10.92 3.13
C VAL A 300 5.85 -10.30 3.40
N ARG A 301 5.31 -10.56 4.59
CA ARG A 301 4.09 -9.93 5.10
C ARG A 301 4.40 -8.54 5.65
N VAL A 302 3.57 -7.58 5.30
CA VAL A 302 3.76 -6.16 5.58
C VAL A 302 2.56 -5.63 6.37
N GLU A 303 2.83 -5.04 7.53
CA GLU A 303 1.85 -4.36 8.36
C GLU A 303 1.80 -2.88 7.99
N ARG A 304 0.60 -2.29 7.97
CA ARG A 304 0.41 -0.87 7.69
C ARG A 304 -0.47 -0.24 8.75
N LEU A 305 -0.05 0.91 9.30
CA LEU A 305 -0.78 1.64 10.32
C LEU A 305 -1.08 3.06 9.84
N VAL A 306 -2.35 3.45 9.83
CA VAL A 306 -2.75 4.85 9.68
C VAL A 306 -2.93 5.45 11.07
N ARG A 307 -2.21 6.55 11.36
CA ARG A 307 -2.40 7.30 12.60
C ARG A 307 -3.66 8.14 12.52
N VAL A 308 -4.34 8.32 13.65
CA VAL A 308 -5.62 9.03 13.73
C VAL A 308 -5.61 10.03 14.87
N GLY A 309 -6.00 11.27 14.56
CA GLY A 309 -6.16 12.38 15.49
C GLY A 309 -7.62 12.82 15.61
N PRO A 310 -7.88 13.97 16.27
CA PRO A 310 -9.22 14.51 16.42
C PRO A 310 -9.93 14.77 15.09
N GLU A 311 -9.18 15.22 14.09
CA GLU A 311 -9.68 15.57 12.75
C GLU A 311 -9.66 14.39 11.76
N GLY A 312 -9.43 13.16 12.23
CA GLY A 312 -9.38 11.96 11.39
C GLY A 312 -7.96 11.45 11.09
N PRO A 313 -7.79 10.70 9.99
CA PRO A 313 -6.51 10.08 9.64
C PRO A 313 -5.45 11.13 9.32
N GLU A 314 -4.21 10.80 9.69
CA GLU A 314 -3.03 11.61 9.40
C GLU A 314 -2.82 11.74 7.88
N GLY A 315 -2.59 12.97 7.42
CA GLY A 315 -2.19 13.26 6.05
C GLY A 315 -0.67 13.25 5.84
N PRO A 316 -0.19 13.71 4.67
CA PRO A 316 1.23 13.86 4.42
C PRO A 316 1.94 14.73 5.46
N ARG A 317 3.17 14.37 5.79
CA ARG A 317 4.05 15.14 6.67
C ARG A 317 4.96 16.05 5.83
N PRO A 318 5.37 17.22 6.34
CA PRO A 318 6.34 18.08 5.67
C PRO A 318 7.65 17.38 5.29
N SER A 319 8.10 16.39 6.07
CA SER A 319 9.32 15.63 5.78
C SER A 319 9.14 14.50 4.75
N ASP A 320 7.91 14.19 4.34
CA ASP A 320 7.67 13.11 3.38
C ASP A 320 8.17 13.55 1.98
N PRO A 321 8.95 12.72 1.27
CA PRO A 321 9.45 13.08 -0.05
C PRO A 321 8.31 13.26 -1.06
N ASP A 322 8.21 14.45 -1.63
CA ASP A 322 7.20 14.82 -2.62
C ASP A 322 7.85 15.47 -3.85
N PRO A 323 8.63 14.69 -4.63
CA PRO A 323 9.46 15.24 -5.71
C PRO A 323 8.66 15.57 -6.97
N TYR A 324 7.42 15.09 -7.08
CA TYR A 324 6.60 15.21 -8.28
C TYR A 324 5.55 16.33 -8.10
N PRO A 325 5.49 17.33 -8.99
CA PRO A 325 4.43 18.32 -8.95
C PRO A 325 3.12 17.75 -9.55
N PRO A 326 1.98 18.46 -9.40
CA PRO A 326 0.72 18.11 -10.07
C PRO A 326 0.89 17.91 -11.58
N VAL A 327 0.08 17.02 -12.17
CA VAL A 327 0.26 16.53 -13.54
C VAL A 327 0.37 17.65 -14.59
N MET A 328 -0.46 18.69 -14.50
CA MET A 328 -0.41 19.79 -15.47
C MET A 328 0.74 20.77 -15.21
N VAL A 329 1.16 20.91 -13.95
CA VAL A 329 2.39 21.65 -13.63
C VAL A 329 3.61 20.91 -14.18
N TYR A 330 3.64 19.59 -14.07
CA TYR A 330 4.72 18.77 -14.62
C TYR A 330 4.76 18.84 -16.16
N ASP A 331 3.61 18.70 -16.82
CA ASP A 331 3.48 18.86 -18.28
C ASP A 331 4.01 20.23 -18.73
N GLN A 332 3.60 21.32 -18.05
CA GLN A 332 4.08 22.65 -18.34
C GLN A 332 5.60 22.77 -18.19
N GLN A 333 6.18 22.24 -17.11
CA GLN A 333 7.63 22.25 -16.89
C GLN A 333 8.38 21.50 -17.99
N LEU A 334 7.86 20.36 -18.44
CA LEU A 334 8.46 19.58 -19.53
C LEU A 334 8.40 20.32 -20.86
N ARG A 335 7.30 21.03 -21.14
CA ARG A 335 7.17 21.89 -22.33
C ARG A 335 8.12 23.08 -22.28
N GLU A 336 8.24 23.74 -21.13
CA GLU A 336 9.19 24.85 -20.93
C GLU A 336 10.65 24.42 -21.08
N GLN A 337 10.98 23.18 -20.68
CA GLN A 337 12.30 22.58 -20.88
C GLN A 337 12.53 22.09 -22.32
N GLY A 338 11.52 22.15 -23.18
CA GLY A 338 11.57 21.64 -24.56
C GLY A 338 11.68 20.12 -24.65
N VAL A 339 11.31 19.40 -23.58
CA VAL A 339 11.29 17.93 -23.52
C VAL A 339 10.03 17.39 -24.18
N LEU A 340 8.90 18.08 -24.01
CA LEU A 340 7.65 17.81 -24.71
C LEU A 340 7.36 18.94 -25.69
N THR A 341 7.03 18.58 -26.93
CA THR A 341 6.56 19.52 -27.95
C THR A 341 5.19 19.08 -28.49
N ASP A 342 4.41 20.02 -29.00
CA ASP A 342 3.11 19.72 -29.65
C ASP A 342 3.26 18.76 -30.84
N GLU A 343 4.45 18.71 -31.45
CA GLU A 343 4.75 17.77 -32.54
C GLU A 343 4.98 16.34 -32.04
N ASP A 344 5.49 16.17 -30.81
CA ASP A 344 5.78 14.85 -30.25
C ASP A 344 4.52 14.04 -29.93
N GLU A 345 3.38 14.68 -29.67
CA GLU A 345 2.07 14.01 -29.49
C GLU A 345 1.63 13.24 -30.75
N GLN A 346 2.11 13.64 -31.93
CA GLN A 346 1.73 13.07 -33.23
C GLN A 346 2.79 12.14 -33.81
N ARG A 347 3.98 12.07 -33.19
CA ARG A 347 5.08 11.23 -33.68
C ARG A 347 4.85 9.77 -33.27
N PRO A 348 5.07 8.81 -34.17
CA PRO A 348 5.02 7.40 -33.79
C PRO A 348 6.10 7.12 -32.74
N VAL A 349 5.71 6.42 -31.67
CA VAL A 349 6.63 6.00 -30.60
C VAL A 349 7.64 5.01 -31.19
N VAL A 350 8.90 5.44 -31.32
CA VAL A 350 10.02 4.58 -31.73
C VAL A 350 10.78 4.16 -30.49
N LEU A 351 10.71 2.87 -30.16
CA LEU A 351 11.42 2.32 -29.01
C LEU A 351 12.92 2.21 -29.29
N SER A 352 13.74 2.55 -28.30
CA SER A 352 15.17 2.24 -28.36
C SER A 352 15.39 0.73 -28.47
N PRO A 353 16.54 0.25 -29.01
CA PRO A 353 16.82 -1.19 -29.07
C PRO A 353 16.75 -1.90 -27.72
N GLU A 354 17.08 -1.21 -26.63
CA GLU A 354 17.00 -1.73 -25.27
C GLU A 354 15.55 -1.84 -24.78
N THR A 355 14.75 -0.80 -25.03
CA THR A 355 13.32 -0.79 -24.70
C THR A 355 12.56 -1.81 -25.53
N GLN A 356 12.92 -1.99 -26.80
CA GLN A 356 12.34 -3.03 -27.66
C GLN A 356 12.59 -4.43 -27.10
N ARG A 357 13.81 -4.72 -26.62
CA ARG A 357 14.13 -6.01 -26.01
C ARG A 357 13.30 -6.28 -24.75
N LEU A 358 13.11 -5.26 -23.91
CA LEU A 358 12.24 -5.38 -22.74
C LEU A 358 10.79 -5.67 -23.17
N ALA A 359 10.28 -4.96 -24.18
CA ALA A 359 8.95 -5.19 -24.73
C ALA A 359 8.79 -6.61 -25.28
N ASP A 360 9.81 -7.14 -25.98
CA ASP A 360 9.79 -8.50 -26.51
C ASP A 360 9.71 -9.56 -25.39
N LEU A 361 10.43 -9.36 -24.29
CA LEU A 361 10.35 -10.24 -23.11
C LEU A 361 8.97 -10.17 -22.43
N VAL A 362 8.38 -8.98 -22.31
CA VAL A 362 7.02 -8.79 -21.77
C VAL A 362 6.01 -9.52 -22.64
N HIS A 363 6.04 -9.31 -23.97
CA HIS A 363 5.14 -9.98 -24.90
C HIS A 363 5.30 -11.51 -24.85
N ALA A 364 6.52 -12.02 -24.74
CA ALA A 364 6.76 -13.46 -24.62
C ALA A 364 6.12 -14.05 -23.35
N GLU A 365 6.18 -13.34 -22.22
CA GLU A 365 5.51 -13.77 -20.98
C GLU A 365 3.97 -13.65 -21.09
N GLU A 366 3.45 -12.62 -21.74
CA GLU A 366 2.01 -12.51 -22.00
C GLU A 366 1.49 -13.66 -22.87
N ASP A 367 2.19 -13.98 -23.96
CA ASP A 367 1.84 -15.08 -24.85
C ASP A 367 1.89 -16.42 -24.12
N ARG A 368 2.89 -16.61 -23.25
CA ARG A 368 2.99 -17.79 -22.38
C ARG A 368 1.77 -17.92 -21.47
N ARG A 369 1.37 -16.83 -20.80
CA ARG A 369 0.17 -16.80 -19.93
C ARG A 369 -1.10 -17.12 -20.72
N ARG A 370 -1.26 -16.51 -21.90
CA ARG A 370 -2.39 -16.79 -22.81
C ARG A 370 -2.42 -18.27 -23.23
N ALA A 371 -1.26 -18.87 -23.50
CA ALA A 371 -1.16 -20.28 -23.85
C ALA A 371 -1.53 -21.21 -22.69
N LEU A 372 -1.11 -20.87 -21.46
CA LEU A 372 -1.48 -21.62 -20.25
C LEU A 372 -2.99 -21.56 -19.97
N ARG A 373 -3.64 -20.40 -20.13
CA ARG A 373 -5.09 -20.25 -19.99
C ARG A 373 -5.91 -21.07 -21.01
N ARG A 374 -5.33 -21.35 -22.17
CA ARG A 374 -5.98 -22.12 -23.26
C ARG A 374 -5.82 -23.63 -23.11
N ARG A 375 -4.99 -24.10 -22.17
CA ARG A 375 -4.86 -25.53 -21.89
C ARG A 375 -6.06 -25.97 -21.03
N PRO A 376 -6.82 -27.00 -21.47
CA PRO A 376 -8.05 -27.44 -20.80
C PRO A 376 -7.80 -28.06 -19.43
#